data_AF-A0AAU8YBF2-F1
#
_entry.id   AF-A0AAU8YBF2-F1
#
_cell.length_a   1.000
_cell.length_b   1.000
_cell.length_c   1.000
_cell.angle_alpha   90.00
_cell.angle_beta   90.00
_cell.angle_gamma   90.00
#
_symmetry.space_group_name_H-M   'P 1'
#
loop_
_entity.id
_entity.type
_entity.pdbx_description
1 polymer ?
#
loop_
_entity_poly.entity_id
_entity_poly.type
_entity_poly.pdbx_seq_one_letter_code
_entity_poly.pdbx_strand_id
1 'polypeptide(L)'
;MAKQVINLGTAPSGAGGDDRRSAWIKAIANFDEIYAALGGNALPAALPIAKGGTGGTTPAAAKAALSIGDIGMGQVWLAVSRSLNTTYTNTTGKPIQISVFGGPTSSADIGYQVWVNGTSVAIGTYSASPGRYISSGCVIIPPGAQYSVALAGVSGTCPVIQWRELT
;
A
#
# COMPACT_ATOMS: atom_id res chain seq x y z
N MET A 1 15.31 -10.91 27.01
CA MET A 1 16.56 -11.55 27.45
C MET A 1 16.73 -12.83 26.65
N ALA A 2 17.79 -13.59 26.85
CA ALA A 2 17.81 -14.95 26.30
C ALA A 2 16.92 -15.85 27.17
N LYS A 3 16.20 -16.79 26.54
CA LYS A 3 15.41 -17.81 27.23
C LYS A 3 16.25 -18.48 28.33
N GLN A 4 15.75 -18.46 29.56
CA GLN A 4 16.36 -19.19 30.67
C GLN A 4 15.99 -20.67 30.58
N VAL A 5 17.00 -21.55 30.58
CA VAL A 5 16.81 -23.00 30.53
C VAL A 5 16.99 -23.58 31.92
N ILE A 6 15.99 -24.36 32.36
CA ILE A 6 16.07 -25.13 33.60
C ILE A 6 16.95 -26.36 33.34
N ASN A 7 18.01 -26.50 34.12
CA ASN A 7 18.89 -27.66 34.10
C ASN A 7 18.31 -28.74 35.01
N LEU A 8 17.93 -29.88 34.42
CA LEU A 8 17.35 -31.01 35.17
C LEU A 8 18.42 -31.91 35.82
N GLY A 9 19.70 -31.71 35.49
CA GLY A 9 20.80 -32.57 35.92
C GLY A 9 20.79 -33.95 35.26
N THR A 10 21.58 -34.87 35.80
CA THR A 10 21.73 -36.23 35.27
C THR A 10 20.63 -37.15 35.80
N ALA A 11 19.86 -37.77 34.92
CA ALA A 11 18.85 -38.77 35.30
C ALA A 11 19.51 -40.01 35.95
N PRO A 12 18.85 -40.71 36.89
CA PRO A 12 17.51 -40.44 37.42
C PRO A 12 17.49 -39.46 38.61
N SER A 13 18.64 -39.16 39.19
CA SER A 13 18.74 -38.43 40.46
C SER A 13 18.64 -36.91 40.32
N GLY A 14 18.84 -36.37 39.11
CA GLY A 14 18.92 -34.93 38.86
C GLY A 14 20.20 -34.29 39.41
N ALA A 15 21.23 -35.09 39.70
CA ALA A 15 22.50 -34.59 40.21
C ALA A 15 23.12 -33.56 39.26
N GLY A 16 23.58 -32.43 39.81
CA GLY A 16 24.10 -31.30 39.04
C GLY A 16 23.04 -30.40 38.38
N GLY A 17 21.75 -30.63 38.66
CA GLY A 17 20.64 -29.78 38.20
C GLY A 17 20.44 -28.51 39.03
N ASP A 18 19.53 -27.66 38.55
CA ASP A 18 19.01 -26.52 39.31
C ASP A 18 18.27 -27.00 40.57
N ASP A 19 18.40 -26.25 41.66
CA ASP A 19 17.51 -26.43 42.79
C ASP A 19 16.11 -25.87 42.49
N ARG A 20 15.13 -26.17 43.35
CA ARG A 20 13.74 -25.70 43.15
C ARG A 20 13.64 -24.18 43.06
N ARG A 21 14.46 -23.44 43.81
CA ARG A 21 14.45 -21.98 43.84
C ARG A 21 15.09 -21.42 42.57
N SER A 22 16.26 -21.90 42.16
CA SER A 22 16.94 -21.43 40.95
C SER A 22 16.15 -21.77 39.69
N ALA A 23 15.51 -22.94 39.63
CA ALA A 23 14.59 -23.30 38.56
C ALA A 23 13.36 -22.38 38.50
N TRP A 24 12.77 -22.05 39.66
CA TRP A 24 11.60 -21.16 39.73
C TRP A 24 11.94 -19.72 39.36
N ILE A 25 13.10 -19.22 39.78
CA ILE A 25 13.60 -17.89 39.37
C ILE A 25 13.75 -17.82 37.85
N LYS A 26 14.30 -18.87 37.22
CA LYS A 26 14.39 -18.97 35.74
C LYS A 26 13.02 -18.97 35.08
N ALA A 27 12.05 -19.69 35.65
CA ALA A 27 10.68 -19.69 35.15
C ALA A 27 10.03 -18.31 35.24
N ILE A 28 10.11 -17.64 36.40
CA ILE A 28 9.62 -16.27 36.61
C ILE A 28 10.25 -15.33 35.59
N ALA A 29 11.57 -15.35 35.44
CA ALA A 29 12.27 -14.48 34.50
C ALA A 29 11.79 -14.66 33.04
N ASN A 30 11.49 -15.89 32.63
CA ASN A 30 10.89 -16.15 31.32
C ASN A 30 9.48 -15.58 31.20
N PHE A 31 8.64 -15.70 32.24
CA PHE A 31 7.29 -15.12 32.23
C PHE A 31 7.32 -13.60 32.23
N ASP A 32 8.16 -12.98 33.07
CA ASP A 32 8.32 -11.53 33.12
C ASP A 32 8.72 -10.97 31.74
N GLU A 33 9.60 -11.67 31.01
CA GLU A 33 9.94 -11.30 29.64
C GLU A 33 8.73 -11.35 28.70
N ILE A 34 7.92 -12.40 28.77
CA ILE A 34 6.71 -12.54 27.94
C ILE A 34 5.68 -11.46 28.28
N TYR A 35 5.41 -11.21 29.56
CA TYR A 35 4.47 -10.18 29.98
C TYR A 35 4.95 -8.79 29.54
N ALA A 36 6.23 -8.47 29.71
CA ALA A 36 6.80 -7.23 29.22
C ALA A 36 6.69 -7.08 27.69
N ALA A 37 6.78 -8.18 26.94
CA ALA A 37 6.58 -8.17 25.49
C ALA A 37 5.10 -7.95 25.10
N LEU A 38 4.15 -8.52 25.86
CA LEU A 38 2.73 -8.52 25.54
C LEU A 38 1.93 -7.33 26.08
N GLY A 39 2.49 -6.48 26.94
CA GLY A 39 1.78 -5.29 27.45
C GLY A 39 1.96 -4.97 28.93
N GLY A 40 2.86 -5.68 29.61
CA GLY A 40 3.17 -5.50 31.03
C GLY A 40 2.33 -6.40 31.92
N ASN A 41 1.88 -5.87 33.06
CA ASN A 41 1.25 -6.65 34.14
C ASN A 41 -0.17 -7.14 33.84
N ALA A 42 -0.72 -6.83 32.67
CA ALA A 42 -2.00 -7.31 32.20
C ALA A 42 -1.94 -7.53 30.69
N LEU A 43 -2.67 -8.54 30.20
CA LEU A 43 -2.84 -8.74 28.76
C LEU A 43 -3.75 -7.62 28.23
N PRO A 44 -3.30 -6.84 27.23
CA PRO A 44 -4.14 -5.82 26.63
C PRO A 44 -5.18 -6.47 25.71
N ALA A 45 -6.29 -5.78 25.48
CA ALA A 45 -7.30 -6.22 24.51
C ALA A 45 -6.74 -6.34 23.07
N ALA A 46 -5.72 -5.53 22.75
CA ALA A 46 -4.93 -5.62 21.52
C ALA A 46 -3.48 -5.25 21.82
N LEU A 47 -2.53 -5.93 21.17
CA LEU A 47 -1.12 -5.58 21.29
C LEU A 47 -0.87 -4.17 20.73
N PRO A 48 -0.11 -3.31 21.43
CA PRO A 48 0.32 -2.03 20.87
C PRO A 48 1.10 -2.22 19.57
N ILE A 49 1.01 -1.27 18.66
CA ILE A 49 1.66 -1.35 17.33
C ILE A 49 3.16 -1.62 17.45
N ALA A 50 3.83 -0.95 18.39
CA ALA A 50 5.25 -1.14 18.69
C ALA A 50 5.63 -2.56 19.15
N LYS A 51 4.65 -3.40 19.49
CA LYS A 51 4.82 -4.81 19.89
C LYS A 51 4.24 -5.78 18.86
N GLY A 52 3.63 -5.28 17.77
CA GLY A 52 2.91 -6.07 16.77
C GLY A 52 3.79 -6.75 15.71
N GLY A 53 5.11 -6.90 15.95
CA GLY A 53 6.02 -7.63 15.04
C GLY A 53 6.33 -6.96 13.69
N THR A 54 5.73 -5.81 13.38
CA THR A 54 5.93 -5.09 12.11
C THR A 54 7.13 -4.14 12.12
N GLY A 55 7.75 -3.93 13.29
CA GLY A 55 8.80 -2.92 13.49
C GLY A 55 8.30 -1.47 13.45
N GLY A 56 7.04 -1.22 13.10
CA GLY A 56 6.42 0.10 13.13
C GLY A 56 6.01 0.52 14.54
N THR A 57 6.09 1.82 14.84
CA THR A 57 5.53 2.42 16.07
C THR A 57 4.27 3.24 15.81
N THR A 58 3.88 3.40 14.54
CA THR A 58 2.67 4.10 14.10
C THR A 58 1.82 3.20 13.20
N PRO A 59 0.50 3.45 13.07
CA PRO A 59 -0.36 2.67 12.17
C PRO A 59 0.14 2.67 10.72
N ALA A 60 0.63 3.81 10.23
CA ALA A 60 1.13 3.94 8.86
C ALA A 60 2.41 3.10 8.63
N ALA A 61 3.36 3.13 9.57
CA ALA A 61 4.60 2.35 9.46
C ALA A 61 4.32 0.84 9.53
N ALA A 62 3.44 0.39 10.44
CA ALA A 62 3.04 -1.01 10.53
C ALA A 62 2.33 -1.49 9.25
N LYS A 63 1.46 -0.65 8.68
CA LYS A 63 0.78 -0.93 7.41
C LYS A 63 1.76 -1.06 6.25
N ALA A 64 2.75 -0.17 6.17
CA ALA A 64 3.80 -0.21 5.16
C ALA A 64 4.70 -1.45 5.31
N ALA A 65 5.08 -1.83 6.53
CA ALA A 65 5.89 -3.01 6.79
C ALA A 65 5.17 -4.33 6.45
N LEU A 66 3.84 -4.34 6.58
CA LEU A 66 2.99 -5.44 6.11
C LEU A 66 2.69 -5.36 4.61
N SER A 67 3.20 -4.35 3.91
CA SER A 67 2.89 -4.08 2.50
C SER A 67 1.39 -3.99 2.21
N ILE A 68 0.61 -3.50 3.17
CA ILE A 68 -0.82 -3.19 2.98
C ILE A 68 -0.89 -1.85 2.25
N GLY A 69 -0.44 -1.85 0.99
CA GLY A 69 -0.43 -0.73 0.06
C GLY A 69 -1.72 -0.66 -0.75
N ASP A 70 -2.86 -0.87 -0.09
CA ASP A 70 -4.16 -0.91 -0.74
C ASP A 70 -4.48 0.43 -1.39
N ILE A 71 -5.04 0.34 -2.60
CA ILE A 71 -5.50 1.50 -3.34
C ILE A 71 -6.61 2.23 -2.58
N GLY A 72 -6.55 3.56 -2.53
CA GLY A 72 -7.59 4.42 -1.94
C GLY A 72 -7.51 4.58 -0.42
N MET A 73 -6.65 3.85 0.29
CA MET A 73 -6.52 3.98 1.74
C MET A 73 -5.86 5.31 2.16
N GLY A 74 -6.68 6.22 2.69
CA GLY A 74 -6.25 7.56 3.12
C GLY A 74 -5.88 8.48 1.96
N GLN A 75 -6.35 8.15 0.76
CA GLN A 75 -6.19 8.97 -0.45
C GLN A 75 -7.44 9.80 -0.68
N VAL A 76 -7.30 10.94 -1.33
CA VAL A 76 -8.42 11.82 -1.70
C VAL A 76 -8.38 12.15 -3.18
N TRP A 77 -9.54 12.37 -3.78
CA TRP A 77 -9.63 12.81 -5.17
C TRP A 77 -9.20 14.27 -5.28
N LEU A 78 -8.17 14.53 -6.07
CA LEU A 78 -7.65 15.86 -6.35
C LEU A 78 -7.92 16.25 -7.81
N ALA A 79 -8.25 17.53 -8.00
CA ALA A 79 -8.22 18.16 -9.31
C ALA A 79 -6.78 18.57 -9.62
N VAL A 80 -6.23 18.07 -10.73
CA VAL A 80 -4.86 18.37 -11.14
C VAL A 80 -4.84 18.95 -12.55
N SER A 81 -3.85 19.79 -12.84
CA SER A 81 -3.61 20.34 -14.18
C SER A 81 -2.55 19.51 -14.88
N ARG A 82 -2.97 18.74 -15.88
CA ARG A 82 -2.13 17.86 -16.69
C ARG A 82 -2.52 18.03 -18.16
N SER A 83 -1.58 17.72 -19.05
CA SER A 83 -1.74 17.82 -20.50
C SER A 83 -1.65 16.44 -21.14
N LEU A 84 -2.37 16.26 -22.25
CA LEU A 84 -2.21 15.06 -23.08
C LEU A 84 -0.80 14.98 -23.67
N ASN A 85 -0.37 13.78 -24.03
CA ASN A 85 0.94 13.50 -24.62
C ASN A 85 2.14 13.97 -23.78
N THR A 86 1.93 14.19 -22.47
CA THR A 86 2.98 14.52 -21.51
C THR A 86 3.18 13.34 -20.58
N THR A 87 4.44 12.95 -20.36
CA THR A 87 4.79 11.89 -19.42
C THR A 87 4.97 12.46 -18.02
N TYR A 88 4.27 11.86 -17.06
CA TYR A 88 4.33 12.16 -15.64
C TYR A 88 4.86 10.95 -14.86
N THR A 89 5.39 11.17 -13.66
CA THR A 89 5.83 10.10 -12.76
C THR A 89 4.98 10.11 -11.50
N ASN A 90 4.49 8.94 -11.07
CA ASN A 90 3.85 8.82 -9.76
C ASN A 90 4.90 8.84 -8.64
N THR A 91 5.10 10.01 -8.03
CA THR A 91 6.07 10.24 -6.94
C THR A 91 5.46 10.15 -5.54
N THR A 92 4.19 9.74 -5.42
CA THR A 92 3.46 9.77 -4.13
C THR A 92 3.87 8.67 -3.15
N GLY A 93 4.66 7.69 -3.59
CA GLY A 93 5.03 6.52 -2.79
C GLY A 93 3.91 5.50 -2.60
N LYS A 94 2.74 5.70 -3.24
CA LYS A 94 1.60 4.78 -3.24
C LYS A 94 1.06 4.59 -4.67
N PRO A 95 0.31 3.51 -4.96
CA PRO A 95 -0.50 3.47 -6.17
C PRO A 95 -1.47 4.66 -6.20
N ILE A 96 -1.63 5.29 -7.37
CA ILE A 96 -2.65 6.32 -7.59
C ILE A 96 -3.67 5.82 -8.62
N GLN A 97 -4.90 6.30 -8.55
CA GLN A 97 -5.88 6.11 -9.62
C GLN A 97 -6.02 7.41 -10.41
N ILE A 98 -5.97 7.35 -11.74
CA ILE A 98 -6.27 8.49 -12.60
C ILE A 98 -7.62 8.32 -13.29
N SER A 99 -8.30 9.45 -13.53
CA SER A 99 -9.47 9.52 -14.41
C SER A 99 -9.43 10.82 -15.20
N VAL A 100 -9.51 10.69 -16.52
CA VAL A 100 -9.56 11.81 -17.45
C VAL A 100 -10.92 11.83 -18.13
N PHE A 101 -11.53 13.00 -18.16
CA PHE A 101 -12.79 13.27 -18.86
C PHE A 101 -12.62 14.50 -19.74
N GLY A 102 -13.15 14.43 -20.94
CA GLY A 102 -12.99 15.48 -21.92
C GLY A 102 -13.97 15.42 -23.07
N GLY A 103 -13.91 16.44 -23.90
CA GLY A 103 -14.78 16.66 -25.04
C GLY A 103 -15.10 18.14 -25.22
N PRO A 104 -15.97 18.49 -26.17
CA PRO A 104 -16.48 17.60 -27.22
C PRO A 104 -15.36 17.12 -28.16
N THR A 105 -15.48 15.88 -28.68
CA THR A 105 -14.57 15.35 -29.70
C THR A 105 -14.80 16.03 -31.06
N SER A 106 -13.74 16.24 -31.85
CA SER A 106 -13.86 16.81 -33.20
C SER A 106 -14.32 15.81 -34.26
N SER A 107 -14.17 14.51 -33.99
CA SER A 107 -14.41 13.42 -34.94
C SER A 107 -15.06 12.22 -34.24
N ALA A 108 -15.55 11.26 -35.03
CA ALA A 108 -15.82 9.91 -34.53
C ALA A 108 -14.50 9.17 -34.25
N ASP A 109 -14.59 8.04 -33.54
CA ASP A 109 -13.50 7.12 -33.22
C ASP A 109 -12.30 7.74 -32.48
N ILE A 110 -12.53 8.81 -31.70
CA ILE A 110 -11.54 9.37 -30.77
C ILE A 110 -11.76 8.77 -29.38
N GLY A 111 -10.71 8.27 -28.75
CA GLY A 111 -10.71 7.77 -27.38
C GLY A 111 -9.51 8.27 -26.59
N TYR A 112 -9.56 8.23 -25.25
CA TYR A 112 -8.38 8.42 -24.41
C TYR A 112 -7.65 7.09 -24.21
N GLN A 113 -6.36 7.03 -24.49
CA GLN A 113 -5.51 5.87 -24.24
C GLN A 113 -4.47 6.22 -23.19
N VAL A 114 -4.32 5.33 -22.20
CA VAL A 114 -3.42 5.51 -21.07
C VAL A 114 -2.24 4.56 -21.21
N TRP A 115 -1.04 5.12 -21.07
CA TRP A 115 0.22 4.41 -21.14
C TRP A 115 0.88 4.42 -19.77
N VAL A 116 1.42 3.28 -19.34
CA VAL A 116 2.21 3.14 -18.11
C VAL A 116 3.50 2.42 -18.46
N ASN A 117 4.65 3.05 -18.17
CA ASN A 117 5.99 2.55 -18.52
C ASN A 117 6.10 2.09 -19.99
N GLY A 118 5.44 2.80 -20.91
CA GLY A 118 5.45 2.48 -22.35
C GLY A 118 4.48 1.38 -22.80
N THR A 119 3.71 0.77 -21.89
CA THR A 119 2.65 -0.18 -22.22
C THR A 119 1.28 0.51 -22.20
N SER A 120 0.48 0.33 -23.25
CA SER A 120 -0.93 0.76 -23.25
C SER A 120 -1.74 -0.13 -22.31
N VAL A 121 -2.12 0.42 -21.16
CA VAL A 121 -2.85 -0.33 -20.11
C VAL A 121 -4.36 -0.16 -20.18
N ALA A 122 -4.83 0.89 -20.85
CA ALA A 122 -6.26 1.14 -21.03
C ALA A 122 -6.53 1.91 -22.31
N ILE A 123 -7.64 1.55 -22.95
CA ILE A 123 -8.28 2.34 -23.99
C ILE A 123 -9.66 2.69 -23.44
N GLY A 124 -9.91 3.98 -23.26
CA GLY A 124 -11.17 4.51 -22.77
C GLY A 124 -12.31 4.38 -23.77
N THR A 125 -13.42 5.07 -23.51
CA THR A 125 -14.57 5.08 -24.41
C THR A 125 -14.24 5.81 -25.72
N TYR A 126 -14.63 5.24 -26.86
CA TYR A 126 -14.57 5.91 -28.16
C TYR A 126 -15.82 6.75 -28.42
N SER A 127 -15.66 7.88 -29.11
CA SER A 127 -16.78 8.68 -29.60
C SER A 127 -17.37 8.07 -30.87
N ALA A 128 -18.65 7.69 -30.89
CA ALA A 128 -19.30 7.19 -32.13
C ALA A 128 -19.56 8.29 -33.18
N SER A 129 -19.42 9.57 -32.81
CA SER A 129 -19.60 10.73 -33.68
C SER A 129 -18.82 11.93 -33.14
N PRO A 130 -18.62 13.01 -33.92
CA PRO A 130 -18.19 14.30 -33.38
C PRO A 130 -19.16 14.80 -32.29
N GLY A 131 -18.68 15.69 -31.43
CA GLY A 131 -19.47 16.35 -30.39
C GLY A 131 -19.64 15.54 -29.09
N ARG A 132 -19.01 14.36 -28.98
CA ARG A 132 -19.19 13.48 -27.82
C ARG A 132 -18.20 13.78 -26.72
N TYR A 133 -18.58 13.42 -25.50
CA TYR A 133 -17.70 13.43 -24.34
C TYR A 133 -17.24 12.01 -24.06
N ILE A 134 -15.96 11.87 -23.71
CA ILE A 134 -15.31 10.58 -23.52
C ILE A 134 -14.53 10.56 -22.21
N SER A 135 -14.26 9.37 -21.69
CA SER A 135 -13.41 9.17 -20.52
C SER A 135 -12.35 8.11 -20.79
N SER A 136 -11.18 8.28 -20.16
CA SER A 136 -10.14 7.25 -20.10
C SER A 136 -10.53 6.02 -19.29
N GLY A 137 -11.63 6.09 -18.52
CA GLY A 137 -11.88 5.16 -17.42
C GLY A 137 -10.98 5.45 -16.22
N CYS A 138 -10.97 4.53 -15.26
CA CYS A 138 -10.11 4.59 -14.08
C CYS A 138 -8.89 3.67 -14.28
N VAL A 139 -7.68 4.22 -14.15
CA VAL A 139 -6.44 3.46 -14.37
C VAL A 139 -5.52 3.59 -13.16
N ILE A 140 -4.93 2.47 -12.73
CA ILE A 140 -4.02 2.44 -11.59
C ILE A 140 -2.59 2.65 -12.07
N ILE A 141 -1.87 3.58 -11.43
CA ILE A 141 -0.48 3.88 -11.70
C ILE A 141 0.35 3.47 -10.48
N PRO A 142 1.21 2.44 -10.58
CA PRO A 142 2.07 2.02 -9.48
C PRO A 142 3.00 3.14 -8.99
N PRO A 143 3.47 3.09 -7.73
CA PRO A 143 4.46 4.04 -7.23
C PRO A 143 5.74 3.96 -8.07
N GLY A 144 6.30 5.11 -8.43
CA GLY A 144 7.51 5.23 -9.26
C GLY A 144 7.29 5.00 -10.76
N ALA A 145 6.11 4.56 -11.19
CA ALA A 145 5.83 4.36 -12.61
C ALA A 145 5.66 5.69 -13.36
N GLN A 146 6.07 5.70 -14.62
CA GLN A 146 5.79 6.77 -15.56
C GLN A 146 4.45 6.50 -16.26
N TYR A 147 3.67 7.55 -16.53
CA TYR A 147 2.41 7.43 -17.22
C TYR A 147 2.10 8.63 -18.11
N SER A 148 1.30 8.42 -19.15
CA SER A 148 0.80 9.48 -20.02
C SER A 148 -0.59 9.13 -20.55
N VAL A 149 -1.33 10.15 -20.98
CA VAL A 149 -2.64 10.00 -21.63
C VAL A 149 -2.56 10.64 -23.00
N ALA A 150 -2.94 9.89 -24.03
CA ALA A 150 -2.96 10.32 -25.42
C ALA A 150 -4.35 10.11 -26.02
N LEU A 151 -4.58 10.68 -27.20
CA LEU A 151 -5.74 10.31 -28.01
C LEU A 151 -5.41 9.04 -28.81
N ALA A 152 -6.34 8.09 -28.82
CA ALA A 152 -6.33 6.93 -29.71
C ALA A 152 -7.39 7.10 -30.82
N GLY A 153 -7.12 6.47 -31.96
CA GLY A 153 -7.99 6.46 -33.13
C GLY A 153 -7.59 7.45 -34.22
N VAL A 154 -8.58 7.99 -34.93
CA VAL A 154 -8.36 8.90 -36.08
C VAL A 154 -7.84 10.28 -35.62
N SER A 155 -7.18 10.99 -36.53
CA SER A 155 -6.71 12.36 -36.30
C SER A 155 -7.87 13.28 -35.89
N GLY A 156 -7.74 13.93 -34.73
CA GLY A 156 -8.74 14.86 -34.20
C GLY A 156 -8.35 15.42 -32.83
N THR A 157 -9.25 16.19 -32.22
CA THR A 157 -9.04 16.82 -30.92
C THR A 157 -10.13 16.41 -29.92
N CYS A 158 -9.74 16.35 -28.65
CA CYS A 158 -10.64 16.18 -27.52
C CYS A 158 -10.06 16.93 -26.31
N PRO A 159 -10.53 18.17 -26.03
CA PRO A 159 -10.05 18.95 -24.90
C PRO A 159 -10.26 18.22 -23.58
N VAL A 160 -9.24 18.24 -22.71
CA VAL A 160 -9.37 17.73 -21.34
C VAL A 160 -10.19 18.74 -20.54
N ILE A 161 -11.30 18.30 -19.96
CA ILE A 161 -12.14 19.12 -19.08
C ILE A 161 -11.78 18.85 -17.62
N GLN A 162 -11.54 17.58 -17.29
CA GLN A 162 -11.16 17.16 -15.95
C GLN A 162 -10.07 16.13 -16.01
N TRP A 163 -9.04 16.37 -15.19
CA TRP A 163 -8.10 15.36 -14.77
C TRP A 163 -8.21 15.21 -13.26
N ARG A 164 -8.39 13.97 -12.81
CA ARG A 164 -8.52 13.61 -11.40
C ARG A 164 -7.50 12.55 -11.05
N GLU A 165 -6.86 12.71 -9.90
CA GLU A 165 -5.96 11.73 -9.32
C GLU A 165 -6.45 11.40 -7.89
N LEU A 166 -6.60 10.12 -7.55
CA LEU A 166 -6.78 9.64 -6.18
C LEU A 166 -5.40 9.37 -5.61
N THR A 167 -4.94 10.23 -4.70
CA THR A 167 -3.56 10.23 -4.17
C THR A 167 -3.50 10.24 -2.67
#